data_AF-A0A2U8FEK8-F1
#
_entry.id   AF-A0A2U8FEK8-F1
#
_cell.length_a   1.000
_cell.length_b   1.000
_cell.length_c   1.000
_cell.angle_alpha   90.00
_cell.angle_beta   90.00
_cell.angle_gamma   90.00
#
_symmetry.space_group_name_H-M   'P 1'
#
loop_
_entity.id
_entity.type
_entity.pdbx_description
1 polymer ?
#
loop_
_entity_poly.entity_id
_entity_poly.type
_entity_poly.pdbx_seq_one_letter_code
_entity_poly.pdbx_strand_id
1 'polypeptide(L)'
;MKIAIPVYDEKLDIFGNTGHTPFFAIFEQKGSGMFKKIDFVELRQNPRGNVEASGGCSHKDEDMSKEEQIAHKNEHNVLGEIIHDCKIVLVKKACKNTAKVFEECGIKICKIKQDCQNAKDSLKYITF
;
A
#
# COMPACT_ATOMS: atom_id res chain seq x y z
N MET A 1 -6.71 -9.93 11.72
CA MET A 1 -6.08 -8.64 11.34
C MET A 1 -5.92 -8.60 9.83
N LYS A 2 -6.34 -7.52 9.16
CA LYS A 2 -6.16 -7.38 7.70
C LYS A 2 -4.85 -6.67 7.34
N ILE A 3 -4.23 -7.12 6.27
CA ILE A 3 -2.95 -6.65 5.73
C ILE A 3 -3.14 -6.35 4.25
N ALA A 4 -2.69 -5.18 3.81
CA ALA A 4 -2.73 -4.77 2.40
C ALA A 4 -1.33 -4.84 1.77
N ILE A 5 -1.27 -5.25 0.50
CA ILE A 5 -0.03 -5.29 -0.29
C ILE A 5 -0.32 -4.74 -1.69
N PRO A 6 0.38 -3.70 -2.18
CA PRO A 6 0.20 -3.18 -3.53
C PRO A 6 0.69 -4.20 -4.56
N VAL A 7 -0.16 -4.55 -5.53
CA VAL A 7 0.13 -5.56 -6.56
C VAL A 7 -0.31 -5.10 -7.95
N TYR A 8 0.31 -5.70 -8.99
CA TYR A 8 -0.07 -5.47 -10.38
C TYR A 8 -1.43 -6.05 -10.73
N ASP A 9 -1.71 -7.28 -10.28
CA ASP A 9 -2.88 -8.07 -10.68
C ASP A 9 -3.06 -9.31 -9.76
N GLU A 10 -3.86 -10.27 -10.22
CA GLU A 10 -4.17 -11.55 -9.56
C GLU A 10 -2.98 -12.49 -9.39
N LYS A 11 -1.85 -12.27 -10.09
CA LYS A 11 -0.61 -13.03 -9.87
C LYS A 11 0.08 -12.61 -8.56
N LEU A 12 -0.36 -11.50 -7.98
CA LEU A 12 0.14 -10.96 -6.71
C LEU A 12 1.60 -10.51 -6.76
N ASP A 13 2.08 -10.15 -7.94
CA ASP A 13 3.39 -9.51 -8.10
C ASP A 13 3.33 -8.10 -7.52
N ILE A 14 4.30 -7.77 -6.65
CA ILE A 14 4.30 -6.55 -5.86
C ILE A 14 4.59 -5.35 -6.75
N PHE A 15 3.69 -4.38 -6.67
CA PHE A 15 3.86 -3.09 -7.32
C PHE A 15 4.77 -2.19 -6.49
N GLY A 16 5.86 -1.70 -7.10
CA GLY A 16 6.89 -0.96 -6.36
C GLY A 16 6.43 0.38 -5.79
N ASN A 17 5.63 1.13 -6.56
CA ASN A 17 5.18 2.47 -6.20
C ASN A 17 3.75 2.46 -5.66
N THR A 18 3.59 2.37 -4.34
CA THR A 18 2.28 2.18 -3.69
C THR A 18 1.22 3.21 -4.10
N GLY A 19 1.62 4.47 -4.35
CA GLY A 19 0.68 5.54 -4.71
C GLY A 19 -0.06 5.31 -6.03
N HIS A 20 0.53 4.51 -6.94
CA HIS A 20 0.00 4.23 -8.27
C HIS A 20 -0.34 2.75 -8.46
N THR A 21 -0.35 1.96 -7.38
CA THR A 21 -0.64 0.53 -7.47
C THR A 21 -1.98 0.31 -8.15
N PRO A 22 -2.09 -0.63 -9.11
CA PRO A 22 -3.38 -0.97 -9.72
C PRO A 22 -4.35 -1.63 -8.73
N PHE A 23 -3.83 -2.51 -7.87
CA PHE A 23 -4.63 -3.20 -6.86
C PHE A 23 -3.92 -3.22 -5.50
N PHE A 24 -4.71 -3.43 -4.46
CA PHE A 24 -4.25 -3.92 -3.17
C PHE A 24 -4.74 -5.36 -2.97
N ALA A 25 -3.81 -6.28 -2.77
CA ALA A 25 -4.10 -7.62 -2.28
C ALA A 25 -4.33 -7.58 -0.78
N ILE A 26 -5.49 -8.07 -0.34
CA ILE A 26 -5.90 -8.08 1.06
C ILE A 26 -5.71 -9.48 1.62
N PHE A 27 -4.99 -9.58 2.72
CA PHE A 27 -4.77 -10.80 3.48
C PHE A 27 -5.38 -10.66 4.87
N GLU A 28 -5.90 -11.74 5.41
CA GLU A 28 -6.40 -11.81 6.77
C GLU A 28 -5.56 -12.78 7.60
N GLN A 29 -4.90 -12.24 8.63
CA GLN A 29 -4.29 -13.04 9.67
C GLN A 29 -5.33 -13.42 10.73
N LYS A 30 -5.48 -14.72 10.98
CA LYS A 30 -6.20 -15.31 12.10
C LYS A 30 -5.23 -16.01 13.05
N GLY A 31 -5.57 -16.02 14.34
CA GLY A 31 -4.71 -16.59 15.38
C GLY A 31 -3.46 -15.74 15.69
N SER A 32 -2.63 -16.26 16.60
CA SER A 32 -1.41 -15.62 17.10
C SER A 32 -0.33 -16.67 17.39
N GLY A 33 0.93 -16.22 17.52
CA GLY A 33 2.08 -17.08 17.81
C GLY A 33 2.30 -18.18 16.76
N MET A 34 2.44 -19.42 17.21
CA MET A 34 2.67 -20.59 16.36
C MET A 34 1.42 -20.99 15.54
N PHE A 35 0.22 -20.57 15.95
CA PHE A 35 -1.04 -20.90 15.28
C PHE A 35 -1.53 -19.79 14.34
N LYS A 36 -0.65 -18.86 13.96
CA LYS A 36 -1.01 -17.82 13.00
C LYS A 36 -1.23 -18.44 11.62
N LYS A 37 -2.35 -18.09 10.99
CA LYS A 37 -2.66 -18.41 9.60
C LYS A 37 -2.95 -17.11 8.87
N ILE A 38 -2.42 -16.96 7.67
CA ILE A 38 -2.66 -15.79 6.81
C ILE A 38 -3.28 -16.29 5.52
N ASP A 39 -4.52 -15.90 5.27
CA ASP A 39 -5.27 -16.27 4.08
C ASP A 39 -5.44 -15.05 3.16
N PHE A 40 -5.38 -15.27 1.85
CA PHE A 40 -5.75 -14.26 0.87
C PHE A 40 -7.27 -14.09 0.88
N VAL A 41 -7.74 -12.84 0.85
CA VAL A 41 -9.17 -12.51 0.92
C VAL A 41 -9.68 -12.02 -0.42
N GLU A 42 -9.10 -10.95 -0.96
CA GLU A 42 -9.60 -10.27 -2.15
C GLU A 42 -8.54 -9.34 -2.77
N LEU A 43 -8.79 -8.93 -4.01
CA LEU A 43 -8.16 -7.76 -4.62
C LEU A 43 -9.09 -6.56 -4.52
N ARG A 44 -8.54 -5.40 -4.15
CA ARG A 44 -9.25 -4.13 -4.21
C ARG A 44 -8.61 -3.23 -5.25
N GLN A 45 -9.40 -2.78 -6.21
CA GLN A 45 -8.94 -1.93 -7.29
C GLN A 45 -8.67 -0.50 -6.81
N ASN A 46 -7.57 0.07 -7.25
CA ASN A 46 -7.30 1.49 -7.13
C ASN A 46 -7.74 2.21 -8.42
N PRO A 47 -8.74 3.10 -8.37
CA PRO A 47 -9.18 3.85 -9.56
C PRO A 47 -8.09 4.78 -10.11
N ARG A 48 -7.03 5.06 -9.35
CA ARG A 48 -5.85 5.83 -9.77
C ARG A 48 -4.66 4.98 -10.20
N GLY A 49 -4.86 3.66 -10.32
CA GLY A 49 -3.83 2.72 -10.73
C GLY A 49 -3.16 3.15 -12.05
N ASN A 50 -1.84 3.23 -12.05
CA ASN A 50 -1.07 3.54 -13.25
C ASN A 50 0.20 2.70 -13.26
N VAL A 51 0.19 1.63 -14.06
CA VAL A 51 1.29 0.68 -14.18
C VAL A 51 2.58 1.30 -14.72
N GLU A 52 2.47 2.37 -15.52
CA GLU A 52 3.61 3.07 -16.13
C GLU A 52 4.26 4.07 -15.16
N ALA A 53 3.53 4.52 -14.12
CA ALA A 53 4.01 5.44 -13.10
C ALA A 53 4.88 4.78 -12.01
N SER A 54 5.77 3.86 -12.41
CA SER A 54 6.61 3.08 -11.49
C SER A 54 7.72 3.90 -10.79
N GLY A 55 8.04 5.10 -11.29
CA GLY A 55 9.15 5.94 -10.79
C GLY A 55 8.85 6.80 -9.55
N GLY A 56 7.59 7.11 -9.27
CA GLY A 56 7.17 8.05 -8.23
C GLY A 56 6.13 9.04 -8.74
N CYS A 57 5.53 9.83 -7.86
CA CYS A 57 4.72 10.98 -8.28
C CYS A 57 5.67 12.05 -8.86
N SER A 58 5.43 12.51 -10.08
CA SER A 58 6.34 13.37 -10.86
C SER A 58 6.55 14.78 -10.29
N HIS A 59 5.91 15.17 -9.19
CA HIS A 59 5.92 16.54 -8.70
C HIS A 59 6.65 16.66 -7.37
N LYS A 60 7.60 17.60 -7.28
CA LYS A 60 8.17 18.02 -6.00
C LYS A 60 7.12 18.90 -5.33
N ASP A 61 6.53 18.42 -4.24
CA ASP A 61 5.58 19.19 -3.42
C ASP A 61 6.12 20.57 -3.02
N GLU A 62 7.45 20.70 -2.96
CA GLU A 62 8.19 21.89 -2.56
C GLU A 62 8.03 23.08 -3.53
N ASP A 63 7.69 22.82 -4.80
CA ASP A 63 7.49 23.83 -5.83
C ASP A 63 5.99 24.22 -6.00
N MET A 64 5.10 23.55 -5.27
CA MET A 64 3.64 23.74 -5.35
C MET A 64 3.11 24.69 -4.26
N SER A 65 2.05 25.43 -4.58
CA SER A 65 1.28 26.20 -3.59
C SER A 65 0.67 25.29 -2.50
N LYS A 66 0.28 25.87 -1.36
CA LYS A 66 -0.34 25.10 -0.27
C LYS A 66 -1.64 24.44 -0.72
N GLU A 67 -2.43 25.13 -1.53
CA GLU A 67 -3.67 24.64 -2.11
C GLU A 67 -3.43 23.43 -3.02
N GLU A 68 -2.39 23.47 -3.85
CA GLU A 68 -1.99 22.37 -4.73
C GLU A 68 -1.45 21.16 -3.95
N GLN A 69 -0.69 21.38 -2.87
CA GLN A 69 -0.25 20.29 -1.99
C GLN A 69 -1.43 19.59 -1.31
N ILE A 70 -2.44 20.35 -0.85
CA ILE A 70 -3.66 19.80 -0.26
C ILE A 70 -4.45 19.02 -1.30
N ALA A 71 -4.63 19.58 -2.50
CA ALA A 71 -5.32 18.91 -3.60
C ALA A 71 -4.63 17.59 -3.97
N HIS A 72 -3.31 17.61 -4.13
CA HIS A 72 -2.54 16.40 -4.46
C HIS A 72 -2.64 15.35 -3.36
N LYS A 73 -2.50 15.72 -2.08
CA LYS A 73 -2.73 14.81 -0.96
C LYS A 73 -4.14 14.22 -1.00
N ASN A 74 -5.17 15.02 -1.29
CA ASN A 74 -6.54 14.54 -1.37
C ASN A 74 -6.73 13.46 -2.43
N GLU A 75 -5.95 13.50 -3.52
CA GLU A 75 -5.98 12.41 -4.49
C GLU A 75 -5.43 11.09 -3.90
N HIS A 76 -4.53 11.14 -2.92
CA HIS A 76 -4.01 9.95 -2.22
C HIS A 76 -4.97 9.43 -1.15
N ASN A 77 -5.93 10.23 -0.66
CA ASN A 77 -6.91 9.79 0.35
C ASN A 77 -7.68 8.54 -0.12
N VAL A 78 -7.91 8.39 -1.43
CA VAL A 78 -8.54 7.19 -2.00
C VAL A 78 -7.82 5.90 -1.60
N LEU A 79 -6.49 5.94 -1.44
CA LEU A 79 -5.70 4.78 -1.03
C LEU A 79 -6.04 4.37 0.41
N GLY A 80 -6.18 5.35 1.30
CA GLY A 80 -6.61 5.13 2.68
C GLY A 80 -8.01 4.52 2.74
N GLU A 81 -8.94 5.06 1.95
CA GLU A 81 -10.31 4.53 1.85
C GLU A 81 -10.36 3.10 1.31
N ILE A 82 -9.54 2.75 0.30
CA ILE A 82 -9.52 1.39 -0.27
C ILE A 82 -9.12 0.35 0.78
N ILE A 83 -8.21 0.69 1.70
CA ILE A 83 -7.66 -0.25 2.70
C ILE A 83 -7.95 0.16 4.15
N HIS A 84 -9.02 0.92 4.37
CA HIS A 84 -9.35 1.54 5.67
C HIS A 84 -9.53 0.54 6.83
N ASP A 85 -9.89 -0.70 6.51
CA ASP A 85 -10.07 -1.80 7.47
C ASP A 85 -8.78 -2.62 7.70
N CYS A 86 -7.69 -2.29 7.01
CA CYS A 86 -6.38 -2.92 7.18
C CYS A 86 -5.62 -2.26 8.33
N LYS A 87 -4.86 -3.06 9.08
CA LYS A 87 -3.99 -2.55 10.16
C LYS A 87 -2.57 -2.29 9.70
N ILE A 88 -2.15 -2.97 8.63
CA ILE A 88 -0.79 -2.92 8.10
C ILE A 88 -0.85 -2.85 6.59
N VAL A 89 0.07 -2.09 5.98
CA VAL A 89 0.37 -2.13 4.56
C VAL A 89 1.84 -2.47 4.35
N LEU A 90 2.14 -3.49 3.55
CA LEU A 90 3.51 -3.89 3.19
C LEU A 90 3.90 -3.20 1.89
N VAL A 91 4.95 -2.37 1.89
CA VAL A 91 5.31 -1.54 0.71
C VAL A 91 6.79 -1.62 0.37
N LYS A 92 7.12 -1.60 -0.92
CA LYS A 92 8.51 -1.33 -1.37
C LYS A 92 8.84 0.16 -1.26
N LYS A 93 7.92 1.02 -1.71
CA LYS A 93 8.05 2.48 -1.67
C LYS A 93 6.68 3.12 -1.46
N ALA A 94 6.64 4.13 -0.59
CA ALA A 94 5.51 5.05 -0.42
C ALA A 94 6.07 6.47 -0.40
N CYS A 95 5.44 7.41 -1.12
CA CYS A 95 5.84 8.82 -1.08
C CYS A 95 5.33 9.48 0.22
N LYS A 96 5.76 10.72 0.49
CA LYS A 96 5.39 11.46 1.71
C LYS A 96 3.86 11.54 1.88
N ASN A 97 3.13 11.83 0.80
CA ASN A 97 1.67 11.97 0.82
C ASN A 97 0.95 10.64 1.04
N THR A 98 1.34 9.59 0.31
CA THR A 98 0.80 8.23 0.54
C THR A 98 1.05 7.78 1.99
N ALA A 99 2.24 8.04 2.53
CA ALA A 99 2.56 7.67 3.91
C ALA A 99 1.67 8.40 4.92
N LYS A 100 1.50 9.71 4.73
CA LYS A 100 0.65 10.54 5.59
C LYS A 100 -0.81 10.09 5.59
N VAL A 101 -1.37 9.72 4.43
CA VAL A 101 -2.73 9.19 4.34
C VAL A 101 -2.88 7.91 5.15
N PHE A 102 -1.95 6.95 4.99
CA PHE A 102 -2.02 5.70 5.74
C PHE A 102 -1.89 5.92 7.26
N GLU A 103 -1.01 6.82 7.69
CA GLU A 103 -0.87 7.17 9.11
C GLU A 103 -2.17 7.79 9.67
N GLU A 104 -2.80 8.72 8.94
CA GLU A 104 -4.08 9.33 9.32
C GLU A 104 -5.23 8.30 9.38
N CYS A 105 -5.20 7.26 8.55
CA CYS A 105 -6.14 6.14 8.61
C CYS A 105 -5.80 5.10 9.70
N GLY A 106 -4.71 5.28 10.45
CA GLY A 106 -4.27 4.33 11.47
C GLY A 106 -3.68 3.02 10.90
N ILE A 107 -3.15 3.07 9.68
CA ILE A 107 -2.56 1.94 8.96
C ILE A 107 -1.04 1.99 9.12
N LYS A 108 -0.45 0.97 9.74
CA LYS A 108 1.00 0.86 9.93
C LYS A 108 1.69 0.52 8.61
N ILE A 109 2.67 1.32 8.22
CA ILE A 109 3.49 1.06 7.02
C ILE A 109 4.67 0.17 7.40
N CYS A 110 4.80 -0.97 6.72
CA CYS A 110 5.91 -1.90 6.88
C CYS A 110 6.70 -1.97 5.56
N LYS A 111 7.95 -1.50 5.58
CA LYS A 111 8.81 -1.56 4.40
C LYS A 111 9.32 -2.98 4.17
N ILE A 112 9.23 -3.44 2.93
CA ILE A 112 9.79 -4.73 2.50
C ILE A 112 11.02 -4.52 1.62
N LYS A 113 11.83 -5.56 1.47
CA LYS A 113 13.02 -5.48 0.60
C LYS A 113 12.62 -5.36 -0.88
N GLN A 114 13.46 -4.68 -1.66
CA GLN A 114 13.20 -4.40 -3.09
C GLN A 114 13.21 -5.66 -3.96
N ASP A 115 13.94 -6.69 -3.55
CA ASP A 115 14.05 -7.99 -4.22
C ASP A 115 12.83 -8.90 -4.00
N CYS A 116 11.97 -8.60 -3.03
CA CYS A 116 10.75 -9.37 -2.78
C CYS A 116 9.73 -9.14 -3.90
N GLN A 117 9.46 -10.16 -4.72
CA GLN A 117 8.61 -10.00 -5.90
C GLN A 117 7.15 -10.33 -5.65
N ASN A 118 6.83 -11.33 -4.84
CA ASN A 118 5.45 -11.79 -4.65
C ASN A 118 4.88 -11.40 -3.27
N ALA A 119 3.60 -11.03 -3.24
CA ALA A 119 2.92 -10.59 -2.03
C ALA A 119 2.95 -11.64 -0.91
N LYS A 120 2.78 -12.93 -1.25
CA LYS A 120 2.79 -14.02 -0.26
C LYS A 120 4.15 -14.12 0.46
N ASP A 121 5.25 -13.99 -0.27
CA ASP A 121 6.61 -14.03 0.30
C ASP A 121 6.90 -12.86 1.22
N SER A 122 6.21 -11.74 1.01
CA SER A 122 6.39 -10.52 1.80
C SER A 122 5.76 -10.61 3.20
N LEU A 123 4.85 -11.55 3.44
CA LEU A 123 4.18 -11.73 4.75
C LEU A 123 5.18 -12.03 5.89
N LYS A 124 6.38 -12.51 5.58
CA LYS A 124 7.47 -12.70 6.55
C LYS A 124 7.99 -11.40 7.18
N TYR A 125 7.74 -10.26 6.55
CA TYR A 125 8.16 -8.94 7.05
C TYR A 125 7.19 -8.33 8.06
N ILE A 126 6.08 -9.00 8.37
CA ILE A 126 5.17 -8.56 9.42
C ILE A 126 5.88 -8.74 10.77
N THR A 127 6.31 -7.62 11.35
CA THR A 127 6.89 -7.54 12.69
C THR A 127 5.86 -7.01 13.68
N PHE A 128 5.69 -7.75 14.78
CA PHE A 128 4.80 -7.41 15.90
C PHE A 128 5.55 -6.54 16.91
#